data_AF-A0A7I8CQ00-F1
#
_entry.id   AF-A0A7I8CQ00-F1
#
_cell.length_a   1.000
_cell.length_b   1.000
_cell.length_c   1.000
_cell.angle_alpha   90.00
_cell.angle_beta   90.00
_cell.angle_gamma   90.00
#
_symmetry.space_group_name_H-M   'P 1'
#
loop_
_entity.id
_entity.type
_entity.pdbx_description
1 polymer ?
#
loop_
_entity_poly.entity_id
_entity_poly.type
_entity_poly.pdbx_seq_one_letter_code
_entity_poly.pdbx_strand_id
1 'polypeptide(L)' 'MQETFPFQRVDCYLNTFQVRQCSAYLLFRFCVDGRPVSHGYQQILFAGMDKRIRRFPEGIIERVKEYEVILPSVTN' A
#
# COMPACT_ATOMS: atom_id res chain seq x y z
N MET A 1 -14.89 -14.65 -0.82
CA MET A 1 -14.33 -13.67 -1.77
C MET A 1 -15.42 -13.36 -2.77
N GLN A 2 -15.78 -12.08 -2.95
CA GLN A 2 -16.87 -11.70 -3.85
C GLN A 2 -16.29 -11.49 -5.25
N GLU A 3 -16.85 -12.18 -6.25
CA GLU A 3 -16.44 -12.01 -7.65
C GLU A 3 -16.89 -10.64 -8.17
N THR A 4 -16.04 -10.06 -9.02
CA THR A 4 -16.35 -8.84 -9.78
C THR A 4 -16.77 -9.23 -11.20
N PHE A 5 -17.76 -8.53 -11.73
CA PHE A 5 -18.29 -8.73 -13.08
C PHE A 5 -17.86 -7.57 -14.01
N PRO A 6 -17.87 -7.80 -15.33
CA PRO A 6 -17.61 -6.73 -16.31
C PRO A 6 -18.50 -5.51 -16.09
N PHE A 7 -17.97 -4.33 -16.42
CA PHE A 7 -18.66 -3.02 -16.34
C PHE A 7 -19.04 -2.57 -14.93
N GLN A 8 -18.62 -3.28 -13.88
CA GLN A 8 -18.70 -2.77 -12.51
C GLN A 8 -17.58 -1.77 -12.24
N ARG A 9 -17.92 -0.69 -11.52
CA ARG A 9 -16.92 0.22 -10.98
C ARG A 9 -16.25 -0.43 -9.78
N VAL A 10 -14.93 -0.52 -9.82
CA VAL A 10 -14.10 -0.96 -8.70
C VAL A 10 -13.34 0.25 -8.16
N ASP A 11 -13.63 0.66 -6.94
CA ASP A 11 -12.84 1.69 -6.26
C ASP A 11 -11.61 1.04 -5.61
N CYS A 12 -10.45 1.65 -5.78
CA CYS A 12 -9.20 1.20 -5.18
C CYS A 12 -8.71 2.25 -4.18
N TYR A 13 -8.57 1.83 -2.92
CA TYR A 13 -7.99 2.64 -1.85
C TYR A 13 -6.56 2.18 -1.60
N LEU A 14 -5.63 3.13 -1.59
CA LEU A 14 -4.23 2.89 -1.34
C LEU A 14 -3.84 3.47 0.03
N ASN A 15 -3.29 2.62 0.87
CA ASN A 15 -2.66 2.98 2.13
C ASN A 15 -1.22 2.47 2.16
N THR A 16 -0.44 2.98 3.10
CA THR A 16 0.91 2.49 3.37
C THR A 16 0.93 1.73 4.69
N PHE A 17 1.90 0.84 4.86
CA PHE A 17 2.13 0.09 6.10
C PHE A 17 3.62 -0.15 6.28
N GLN A 18 4.09 -0.15 7.53
CA GLN A 18 5.48 -0.40 7.90
C GLN A 18 6.46 0.45 7.07
N VAL A 19 6.26 1.77 7.09
CA VAL A 19 7.13 2.72 6.38
C VAL A 19 8.51 2.73 7.03
N ARG A 20 9.54 2.35 6.28
CA ARG A 20 10.96 2.35 6.67
C ARG A 20 11.73 3.40 5.89
N GLN A 21 13.02 3.52 6.19
CA GLN A 21 13.92 4.49 5.57
C GLN A 21 14.11 4.26 4.06
N CYS A 22 14.06 3.01 3.59
CA CYS A 22 14.35 2.64 2.20
C CYS A 22 13.22 1.82 1.54
N SER A 23 12.14 1.55 2.27
CA SER A 23 11.07 0.65 1.84
C SER A 23 9.75 0.97 2.50
N ALA A 24 8.65 0.56 1.88
CA ALA A 24 7.31 0.64 2.43
C ALA A 24 6.46 -0.51 1.87
N TYR A 25 5.40 -0.88 2.59
CA TYR A 25 4.34 -1.70 2.01
C TYR A 25 3.23 -0.79 1.50
N LEU A 26 2.72 -1.13 0.32
CA LEU A 26 1.51 -0.61 -0.28
C LEU A 26 0.39 -1.60 0.00
N LEU A 27 -0.70 -1.11 0.59
CA LEU A 27 -1.92 -1.87 0.86
C LEU A 27 -3.03 -1.37 -0.06
N PHE A 28 -3.49 -2.23 -0.95
CA PHE A 28 -4.59 -1.98 -1.87
C PHE A 28 -5.86 -2.61 -1.31
N ARG A 29 -6.94 -1.83 -1.25
CA ARG A 29 -8.28 -2.31 -0.89
C ARG A 29 -9.21 -2.02 -2.04
N PHE A 30 -9.81 -3.07 -2.60
CA PHE A 30 -10.72 -2.96 -3.73
C PHE A 30 -12.15 -3.12 -3.25
N CYS A 31 -13.01 -2.18 -3.62
CA CYS A 31 -14.42 -2.17 -3.25
C CYS A 31 -15.34 -2.05 -4.47
N VAL A 32 -16.50 -2.70 -4.40
CA VAL A 32 -17.63 -2.50 -5.32
C VAL A 32 -18.84 -2.12 -4.49
N ASP A 33 -19.51 -1.02 -4.83
CA ASP A 33 -20.65 -0.47 -4.07
C ASP A 33 -20.36 -0.33 -2.56
N GLY A 34 -19.14 0.14 -2.24
CA GLY A 34 -18.66 0.31 -0.86
C GLY A 34 -18.29 -0.99 -0.13
N ARG A 35 -18.45 -2.17 -0.74
CA ARG A 35 -18.13 -3.46 -0.14
C ARG A 35 -16.75 -3.95 -0.55
N PRO A 36 -15.88 -4.39 0.38
CA PRO A 36 -14.56 -4.91 0.04
C PRO A 36 -14.69 -6.25 -0.71
N VAL A 37 -14.10 -6.31 -1.90
CA VAL A 37 -14.11 -7.51 -2.76
C VAL A 37 -12.75 -8.19 -2.84
N SER A 38 -11.65 -7.43 -2.70
CA SER A 38 -10.29 -7.95 -2.75
C SER A 38 -9.30 -7.03 -2.02
N HIS A 39 -8.14 -7.57 -1.67
CA HIS A 39 -7.02 -6.85 -1.07
C HIS A 39 -5.73 -7.23 -1.79
N GLY A 40 -4.80 -6.30 -1.89
CA GLY A 40 -3.46 -6.52 -2.44
C GLY A 40 -2.41 -5.94 -1.51
N TYR A 41 -1.25 -6.59 -1.45
CA TYR A 41 -0.08 -6.10 -0.73
C TYR A 41 1.12 -6.12 -1.66
N GLN A 42 1.87 -5.04 -1.69
CA GLN A 42 3.12 -4.96 -2.42
C GLN A 42 4.18 -4.28 -1.57
N GLN A 43 5.32 -4.93 -1.40
CA GLN A 43 6.47 -4.29 -0.81
C GLN A 43 7.27 -3.55 -1.90
N ILE A 44 7.65 -2.32 -1.62
CA ILE A 44 8.53 -1.53 -2.48
C ILE A 44 9.80 -1.14 -1.75
N LEU A 45 10.87 -0.98 -2.52
CA LEU A 45 12.15 -0.43 -2.06
C LEU A 45 12.55 0.72 -2.99
N PHE A 46 13.25 1.70 -2.44
CA PHE A 46 13.81 2.79 -3.23
C PHE A 46 15.24 2.43 -3.66
N ALA A 47 15.49 2.51 -4.96
CA ALA A 47 16.80 2.27 -5.54
C ALA A 47 17.21 3.47 -6.41
N GLY A 48 18.50 3.79 -6.39
CA GLY A 48 19.08 4.75 -7.33
C GLY A 48 19.12 4.20 -8.75
N MET A 49 19.51 5.06 -9.72
CA MET A 49 19.71 4.65 -11.12
C MET A 49 20.80 3.58 -11.28
N ASP A 50 21.71 3.49 -10.30
CA ASP A 50 22.74 2.45 -10.16
C ASP A 50 22.20 1.12 -9.59
N LYS A 51 20.87 1.01 -9.41
CA LYS A 51 20.16 -0.14 -8.82
C LYS A 51 20.57 -0.45 -7.38
N ARG A 52 21.24 0.47 -6.68
CA ARG A 52 21.57 0.32 -5.27
C ARG A 52 20.43 0.83 -4.40
N ILE A 53 20.10 0.09 -3.35
CA ILE A 53 19.08 0.50 -2.37
C ILE A 53 19.55 1.79 -1.69
N ARG A 54 18.66 2.77 -1.62
CA ARG A 54 18.91 4.05 -0.97
C ARG A 54 17.76 4.41 -0.05
N ARG A 55 18.01 5.35 0.85
CA ARG A 55 16.93 5.97 1.62
C ARG A 55 15.99 6.71 0.67
N PHE A 56 14.72 6.76 1.01
CA PHE A 56 13.80 7.66 0.36
C PHE A 56 14.34 9.09 0.40
N PRO A 57 14.06 9.91 -0.64
CA PRO A 57 14.37 11.32 -0.63
C PRO A 57 13.75 12.04 0.58
N GLU A 58 14.33 13.18 0.94
CA GLU A 58 13.82 14.03 2.02
C GLU A 58 12.36 14.42 1.78
N GLY A 59 11.54 14.39 2.84
CA GLY A 59 10.11 14.71 2.78
C GLY A 59 9.21 13.57 2.31
N ILE A 60 9.76 12.52 1.67
CA ILE A 60 8.95 11.40 1.16
C ILE A 60 8.43 10.53 2.30
N ILE A 61 9.24 10.28 3.34
CA ILE A 61 8.81 9.46 4.47
C ILE A 61 7.63 10.14 5.17
N GLU A 62 7.72 11.44 5.40
CA GLU A 62 6.69 12.26 6.02
C GLU A 62 5.39 12.17 5.21
N ARG A 63 5.49 12.35 3.89
CA ARG A 63 4.33 12.28 2.99
C ARG A 63 3.69 10.90 2.95
N VAL A 64 4.50 9.84 2.91
CA VAL A 64 4.03 8.45 2.83
C VAL A 64 3.38 8.03 4.16
N LYS A 65 3.87 8.53 5.29
CA LYS A 65 3.31 8.27 6.62
C LYS A 65 1.93 8.88 6.85
N GLU A 66 1.56 9.94 6.13
CA GLU A 66 0.19 10.49 6.19
C GLU A 66 -0.89 9.44 5.84
N TYR A 67 -0.51 8.43 5.06
CA TYR A 67 -1.41 7.36 4.60
C TYR A 67 -1.16 6.02 5.32
N GLU A 68 -0.29 6.02 6.34
CA GLU A 68 0.11 4.81 7.04
C GLU A 68 -1.01 4.32 7.95
N VAL A 69 -1.44 3.07 7.74
CA VAL A 69 -2.41 2.42 8.60
C VAL A 69 -1.69 1.59 9.65
N ILE A 70 -2.07 1.75 10.92
CA ILE A 70 -1.60 0.87 11.99
C ILE A 70 -2.48 -0.38 11.96
N LEU A 71 -1.97 -1.45 11.36
CA LEU A 71 -2.64 -2.74 11.46
C LEU A 71 -2.51 -3.25 12.90
N PRO A 72 -3.61 -3.68 13.55
CA PRO A 72 -3.51 -4.33 14.84
C PRO A 72 -2.57 -5.52 14.72
N SER A 73 -1.62 -5.64 15.64
CA SER A 73 -0.73 -6.80 15.71
C SER A 73 -1.59 -8.05 15.84
N VAL A 74 -1.60 -8.88 14.80
CA VAL A 74 -2.19 -10.22 14.87
C VAL A 74 -1.41 -10.97 15.95
N THR A 75 -2.02 -11.09 17.13
CA THR A 75 -1.48 -11.90 18.21
C THR A 75 -1.84 -13.33 17.82
N ASN A 76 -0.86 -14.07 17.30
CA ASN A 76 -1.00 -15.51 17.07
C ASN A 76 -1.07 -16.26 18.40
#